data_AF-A0A832UQK9-F1
#
_entry.id   AF-A0A832UQK9-F1
#
_cell.length_a   1.000
_cell.length_b   1.000
_cell.length_c   1.000
_cell.angle_alpha   90.00
_cell.angle_beta   90.00
_cell.angle_gamma   90.00
#
_symmetry.space_group_name_H-M   'P 1'
#
loop_
_entity.id
_entity.type
_entity.pdbx_description
1 polymer ?
#
loop_
_entity_poly.entity_id
_entity_poly.type
_entity_poly.pdbx_seq_one_letter_code
_entity_poly.pdbx_strand_id
1 'polypeptide(L)'
;MIEMIAMLCATIVITMVKKQKMPVFGQLTLTGEKALNWLKNGDEITAKIIWFCSVSALSEWNVPEWAKEKGICALIFPINDFENPMFITQKSVLKILEAQCVVWEEAGASCSIIGTKLQGQKMQIMFEENQPVFTFSRPEGCPTYAPYEVKIVD
;
A
#
# COMPACT_ATOMS: atom_id res chain seq x y z
N MET A 1 12.22 44.82 -14.84
CA MET A 1 11.55 44.05 -15.92
C MET A 1 12.14 42.65 -16.08
N ILE A 2 13.45 42.52 -16.24
CA ILE A 2 14.12 41.21 -16.42
C ILE A 2 13.87 40.26 -15.23
N GLU A 3 13.97 40.75 -13.99
CA GLU A 3 13.74 39.94 -12.78
C GLU A 3 12.29 39.46 -12.64
N MET A 4 11.31 40.29 -13.04
CA MET A 4 9.89 39.95 -12.98
C MET A 4 9.53 38.88 -14.02
N ILE A 5 10.17 38.92 -15.19
CA ILE A 5 10.04 37.90 -16.25
C ILE A 5 10.69 36.59 -15.79
N ALA A 6 11.87 36.64 -15.17
CA ALA A 6 12.55 35.46 -14.64
C ALA A 6 11.73 34.75 -13.54
N MET A 7 11.11 35.52 -12.64
CA MET A 7 10.25 35.00 -11.58
C MET A 7 9.00 34.32 -12.14
N LEU A 8 8.37 34.91 -13.18
CA LEU A 8 7.23 34.32 -13.89
C LEU A 8 7.58 33.03 -14.64
N CYS A 9 8.75 32.99 -15.30
CA CYS A 9 9.23 31.79 -15.96
C CYS A 9 9.50 30.64 -14.97
N ALA A 10 10.04 30.94 -13.77
CA ALA A 10 10.25 29.94 -12.74
C ALA A 10 8.93 29.32 -12.23
N THR A 11 7.89 30.12 -12.02
CA THR A 11 6.58 29.63 -11.56
C THR A 11 5.88 28.76 -12.62
N ILE A 12 6.05 29.08 -13.91
CA ILE A 12 5.50 28.28 -15.02
C ILE A 12 6.22 26.93 -15.13
N VAL A 13 7.54 26.88 -14.93
CA VAL A 13 8.31 25.63 -14.97
C VAL A 13 7.94 24.71 -13.80
N ILE A 14 7.71 25.26 -12.60
CA ILE A 14 7.31 24.47 -11.42
C ILE A 14 5.88 23.92 -11.57
N THR A 15 4.98 24.66 -12.22
CA THR A 15 3.58 24.23 -12.42
C THR A 15 3.39 23.26 -13.60
N MET A 16 4.38 23.11 -14.47
CA MET A 16 4.36 22.19 -15.63
C MET A 16 5.01 20.82 -15.37
N VAL A 17 5.16 20.40 -14.11
CA VAL A 17 5.38 18.98 -13.82
C VAL A 17 4.09 18.25 -14.17
N LYS A 18 3.96 17.82 -15.43
CA LYS A 18 2.86 16.97 -15.88
C LYS A 18 2.79 15.79 -14.92
N LYS A 19 1.75 15.74 -14.07
CA LYS A 19 1.39 14.51 -13.35
C LYS A 19 1.40 13.40 -14.38
N GLN A 20 2.36 12.49 -14.31
CA GLN A 20 2.43 11.35 -15.21
C GLN A 20 1.05 10.71 -15.18
N LYS A 21 0.36 10.70 -16.33
CA LYS A 21 -0.96 10.06 -16.41
C LYS A 21 -0.74 8.59 -16.08
N MET A 22 -1.38 8.13 -15.00
CA MET A 22 -1.29 6.73 -14.56
C MET A 22 -1.68 5.81 -15.74
N PRO A 23 -0.85 4.81 -16.08
CA PRO A 23 -1.14 3.89 -17.16
C PRO A 23 -2.30 2.97 -16.75
N VAL A 24 -3.48 3.23 -17.30
CA VAL A 24 -4.73 2.51 -16.99
C VAL A 24 -4.64 1.00 -17.26
N PHE A 25 -3.84 0.58 -18.24
CA PHE A 25 -3.70 -0.84 -18.61
C PHE A 25 -2.80 -1.67 -17.67
N GLY A 26 -1.90 -1.04 -16.89
CA GLY A 26 -1.00 -1.77 -15.99
C GLY A 26 -1.66 -2.15 -14.64
N GLN A 27 -2.76 -1.48 -14.32
CA GLN A 27 -3.43 -1.55 -13.01
C GLN A 27 -4.81 -2.17 -13.06
N LEU A 28 -5.34 -2.45 -14.26
CA LEU A 28 -6.61 -3.13 -14.46
C LEU A 28 -6.37 -4.55 -14.94
N THR A 29 -7.14 -5.48 -14.40
CA THR A 29 -7.23 -6.84 -14.90
C THR A 29 -8.03 -6.89 -16.20
N LEU A 30 -7.98 -8.04 -16.90
CA LEU A 30 -8.84 -8.28 -18.07
C LEU A 30 -10.34 -8.20 -17.73
N THR A 31 -10.70 -8.30 -16.44
CA THR A 31 -12.07 -8.17 -15.92
C THR A 31 -12.45 -6.73 -15.55
N GLY A 32 -11.53 -5.76 -15.68
CA GLY A 32 -11.76 -4.35 -15.35
C GLY A 32 -11.66 -4.01 -13.85
N GLU A 33 -11.18 -4.94 -13.03
CA GLU A 33 -10.94 -4.75 -11.60
C GLU A 33 -9.51 -4.25 -11.35
N LYS A 34 -9.28 -3.59 -10.22
CA LYS A 34 -7.92 -3.14 -9.86
C LYS A 34 -7.04 -4.34 -9.51
N ALA A 35 -5.85 -4.41 -10.11
CA ALA A 35 -4.90 -5.49 -9.90
C ALA A 35 -4.25 -5.42 -8.51
N LEU A 36 -3.93 -6.58 -7.94
CA LEU A 36 -3.26 -6.75 -6.66
C LEU A 36 -2.10 -7.73 -6.82
N ASN A 37 -0.99 -7.45 -6.13
CA ASN A 37 0.12 -8.39 -6.00
C ASN A 37 -0.05 -9.17 -4.70
N TRP A 38 -0.08 -10.49 -4.76
CA TRP A 38 -0.14 -11.29 -3.53
C TRP A 38 1.24 -11.41 -2.91
N LEU A 39 1.29 -11.41 -1.58
CA LEU A 39 2.54 -11.59 -0.84
C LEU A 39 3.22 -12.93 -1.19
N LYS A 40 4.43 -12.86 -1.73
CA LYS A 40 5.33 -13.98 -2.00
C LYS A 40 6.53 -13.93 -1.05
N ASN A 41 7.29 -15.02 -1.03
CA ASN A 41 8.53 -15.08 -0.25
C ASN A 41 9.63 -14.26 -0.95
N GLY A 42 10.34 -13.43 -0.19
CA GLY A 42 11.38 -12.54 -0.70
C GLY A 42 10.84 -11.21 -1.26
N ASP A 43 9.55 -10.95 -1.13
CA ASP A 43 8.98 -9.68 -1.58
C ASP A 43 9.47 -8.52 -0.70
N GLU A 44 9.75 -7.41 -1.36
CA GLU A 44 10.12 -6.15 -0.73
C GLU A 44 9.17 -5.05 -1.20
N ILE A 45 8.74 -4.18 -0.29
CA ILE A 45 7.88 -3.04 -0.61
C ILE A 45 8.19 -1.86 0.31
N THR A 46 8.35 -0.68 -0.28
CA THR A 46 8.41 0.58 0.47
C THR A 46 7.01 1.17 0.58
N ALA A 47 6.45 1.24 1.79
CA ALA A 47 5.04 1.59 1.97
C ALA A 47 4.79 3.09 2.06
N LYS A 48 3.85 3.58 1.26
CA LYS A 48 3.31 4.94 1.36
C LYS A 48 2.01 4.97 2.14
N ILE A 49 1.14 3.98 1.90
CA ILE A 49 -0.15 3.83 2.59
C ILE A 49 -0.34 2.37 2.95
N ILE A 50 -0.89 2.10 4.14
CA ILE A 50 -1.36 0.77 4.52
C ILE A 50 -2.85 0.86 4.85
N TRP A 51 -3.64 -0.03 4.27
CA TRP A 51 -5.04 -0.23 4.61
C TRP A 51 -5.23 -1.52 5.38
N PHE A 52 -5.98 -1.47 6.47
CA PHE A 52 -6.52 -2.64 7.16
C PHE A 52 -8.04 -2.67 6.99
N CYS A 53 -8.56 -3.76 6.45
CA CYS A 53 -10.00 -3.89 6.24
C CYS A 53 -10.46 -5.34 6.14
N SER A 54 -11.78 -5.54 6.23
CA SER A 54 -12.40 -6.79 5.79
C SER A 54 -12.20 -6.96 4.29
N VAL A 55 -11.99 -8.18 3.83
CA VAL A 55 -11.91 -8.50 2.39
C VAL A 55 -13.16 -8.05 1.63
N SER A 56 -14.32 -8.05 2.28
CA SER A 56 -15.57 -7.55 1.70
C SER A 56 -15.55 -6.05 1.35
N ALA A 57 -14.65 -5.27 1.96
CA ALA A 57 -14.49 -3.84 1.67
C ALA A 57 -13.68 -3.56 0.39
N LEU A 58 -13.19 -4.61 -0.30
CA LEU A 58 -12.31 -4.53 -1.46
C LEU A 58 -13.02 -4.94 -2.77
N SER A 59 -14.31 -4.65 -2.90
CA SER A 59 -15.12 -5.05 -4.06
C SER A 59 -14.62 -4.51 -5.41
N GLU A 60 -13.81 -3.46 -5.40
CA GLU A 60 -13.21 -2.84 -6.58
C GLU A 60 -11.86 -3.47 -6.99
N TRP A 61 -11.33 -4.38 -6.18
CA TRP A 61 -10.05 -5.04 -6.40
C TRP A 61 -10.25 -6.49 -6.83
N ASN A 62 -9.35 -6.99 -7.68
CA ASN A 62 -9.33 -8.40 -8.08
C ASN A 62 -8.80 -9.28 -6.94
N VAL A 63 -9.64 -9.50 -5.93
CA VAL A 63 -9.34 -10.38 -4.81
C VAL A 63 -9.64 -11.82 -5.21
N PRO A 64 -8.68 -12.74 -5.09
CA PRO A 64 -8.90 -14.14 -5.46
C PRO A 64 -9.93 -14.80 -4.54
N GLU A 65 -10.67 -15.76 -5.08
CA GLU A 65 -11.78 -16.42 -4.39
C GLU A 65 -11.37 -17.09 -3.07
N TRP A 66 -10.20 -17.74 -3.04
CA TRP A 66 -9.65 -18.36 -1.84
C TRP A 66 -9.39 -17.37 -0.68
N ALA A 67 -9.28 -16.07 -0.97
CA ALA A 67 -9.04 -15.03 0.03
C ALA A 67 -10.32 -14.42 0.60
N LYS A 68 -11.47 -14.59 -0.06
CA LYS A 68 -12.74 -13.96 0.35
C LYS A 68 -13.18 -14.37 1.76
N GLU A 69 -12.81 -15.57 2.20
CA GLU A 69 -13.15 -16.13 3.51
C GLU A 69 -12.11 -15.84 4.61
N LYS A 70 -10.98 -15.19 4.29
CA LYS A 70 -9.87 -14.98 5.23
C LYS A 70 -10.16 -13.92 6.31
N GLY A 71 -11.26 -13.17 6.19
CA GLY A 71 -11.69 -12.17 7.15
C GLY A 71 -10.98 -10.82 6.96
N ILE A 72 -10.08 -10.47 7.89
CA ILE A 72 -9.30 -9.22 7.87
C ILE A 72 -8.06 -9.40 6.99
N CYS A 73 -7.74 -8.36 6.22
CA CYS A 73 -6.58 -8.30 5.34
C CYS A 73 -5.91 -6.93 5.42
N ALA A 74 -4.68 -6.85 4.91
CA ALA A 74 -3.97 -5.60 4.70
C ALA A 74 -3.62 -5.40 3.22
N LEU A 75 -3.73 -4.15 2.76
CA LEU A 75 -3.20 -3.70 1.47
C LEU A 75 -2.07 -2.70 1.74
N ILE A 76 -0.88 -3.00 1.25
CA ILE A 76 0.26 -2.08 1.30
C ILE A 76 0.42 -1.43 -0.06
N PHE A 77 0.25 -0.12 -0.10
CA PHE A 77 0.43 0.69 -1.29
C PHE A 77 1.90 1.15 -1.35
N PRO A 78 2.61 0.85 -2.45
CA PRO A 78 4.00 1.25 -2.61
C PRO A 78 4.12 2.77 -2.77
N ILE A 79 5.32 3.31 -2.50
CA ILE A 79 5.67 4.70 -2.82
C ILE A 79 5.55 5.01 -4.32
N ASN A 80 5.82 4.00 -5.15
CA ASN A 80 5.61 4.05 -6.58
C ASN A 80 4.12 3.85 -6.91
N ASP A 81 3.41 4.94 -7.19
CA ASP A 81 1.97 4.90 -7.51
C ASP A 81 1.62 4.09 -8.79
N PHE A 82 2.62 3.65 -9.57
CA PHE A 82 2.42 2.78 -10.73
C PHE A 82 2.35 1.29 -10.38
N GLU A 83 2.87 0.89 -9.23
CA GLU A 83 2.90 -0.50 -8.80
C GLU A 83 1.58 -0.92 -8.16
N ASN A 84 1.23 -2.20 -8.34
CA ASN A 84 0.02 -2.74 -7.74
C ASN A 84 0.23 -2.90 -6.23
N PRO A 85 -0.78 -2.59 -5.40
CA PRO A 85 -0.69 -2.79 -3.96
C PRO A 85 -0.47 -4.26 -3.61
N MET A 86 0.27 -4.48 -2.54
CA MET A 86 0.52 -5.80 -2.00
C MET A 86 -0.63 -6.22 -1.09
N PHE A 87 -1.23 -7.36 -1.39
CA PHE A 87 -2.33 -7.96 -0.66
C PHE A 87 -1.84 -9.02 0.32
N ILE A 88 -2.14 -8.80 1.60
CA ILE A 88 -1.67 -9.62 2.73
C ILE A 88 -2.88 -10.21 3.46
N THR A 89 -2.88 -11.54 3.60
CA THR A 89 -3.91 -12.30 4.34
C THR A 89 -3.32 -13.17 5.44
N GLN A 90 -1.99 -13.24 5.52
CA GLN A 90 -1.28 -14.10 6.44
C GLN A 90 -1.34 -13.51 7.85
N LYS A 91 -1.99 -14.23 8.77
CA LYS A 91 -2.19 -13.79 10.16
C LYS A 91 -0.90 -13.43 10.89
N SER A 92 0.21 -14.11 10.60
CA SER A 92 1.53 -13.82 11.18
C SER A 92 2.00 -12.40 10.82
N VAL A 93 1.88 -12.03 9.54
CA VAL A 93 2.25 -10.71 9.06
C VAL A 93 1.30 -9.64 9.60
N LEU A 94 -0.01 -9.90 9.57
CA LEU A 94 -1.02 -8.95 10.05
C LEU A 94 -0.81 -8.58 11.52
N LYS A 95 -0.45 -9.55 12.38
CA LYS A 95 -0.13 -9.30 13.79
C LYS A 95 1.09 -8.40 13.98
N ILE A 96 2.12 -8.57 13.13
CA ILE A 96 3.32 -7.73 13.19
C ILE A 96 2.98 -6.31 12.75
N LEU A 97 2.23 -6.16 11.65
CA LEU A 97 1.77 -4.85 11.19
C LEU A 97 0.92 -4.14 12.26
N GLU A 98 -0.04 -4.85 12.86
CA GLU A 98 -0.88 -4.32 13.94
C GLU A 98 -0.07 -3.83 15.15
N ALA A 99 0.97 -4.58 15.56
CA ALA A 99 1.84 -4.18 16.65
C ALA A 99 2.66 -2.92 16.35
N GLN A 100 2.98 -2.68 15.07
CA GLN A 100 3.78 -1.53 14.63
C GLN A 100 2.94 -0.27 14.40
N CYS A 101 1.62 -0.38 14.30
CA CYS A 101 0.73 0.76 14.10
C CYS A 101 0.93 1.87 15.14
N VAL A 102 1.11 1.50 16.42
CA VAL A 102 1.33 2.48 17.51
C VAL A 102 2.67 3.19 17.34
N VAL A 103 3.73 2.46 16.96
CA VAL A 103 5.06 3.03 16.74
C VAL A 103 5.04 4.02 15.58
N TRP A 104 4.33 3.69 14.49
CA TRP A 104 4.19 4.58 13.34
C TRP A 104 3.35 5.81 13.64
N GLU A 105 2.28 5.67 14.42
CA GLU A 105 1.48 6.81 14.86
C GLU A 105 2.32 7.76 15.74
N GLU A 106 3.12 7.22 16.66
CA GLU A 106 4.08 8.01 17.47
C GLU A 106 5.16 8.67 16.62
N ALA A 107 5.60 8.02 15.53
CA ALA A 107 6.56 8.58 14.58
C ALA A 107 5.95 9.66 13.64
N GLY A 108 4.65 9.91 13.74
CA GLY A 108 3.95 10.96 12.99
C GLY A 108 3.17 10.48 11.77
N ALA A 109 2.97 9.17 11.59
CA ALA A 109 2.11 8.65 10.52
C ALA A 109 0.64 9.07 10.74
N SER A 110 -0.04 9.41 9.65
CA SER A 110 -1.43 9.86 9.70
C SER A 110 -2.40 8.69 9.67
N CYS A 111 -3.18 8.52 10.75
CA CYS A 111 -4.18 7.46 10.89
C CYS A 111 -5.59 8.01 10.64
N SER A 112 -6.36 7.35 9.76
CA SER A 112 -7.73 7.76 9.44
C SER A 112 -8.61 6.57 9.06
N ILE A 113 -9.91 6.67 9.35
CA ILE A 113 -10.90 5.70 8.86
C ILE A 113 -11.46 6.23 7.55
N ILE A 114 -11.30 5.46 6.48
CA ILE A 114 -11.80 5.78 5.14
C ILE A 114 -12.91 4.83 4.71
N GLY A 115 -13.69 5.24 3.70
CA GLY A 115 -14.82 4.47 3.19
C GLY A 115 -16.12 4.73 3.95
N THR A 116 -17.20 4.13 3.45
CA THR A 116 -18.55 4.28 4.02
C THR A 116 -18.98 2.99 4.71
N LYS A 117 -19.95 3.07 5.64
CA LYS A 117 -20.52 1.88 6.30
C LYS A 117 -21.09 0.86 5.29
N LEU A 118 -21.57 1.32 4.14
CA LEU A 118 -22.17 0.47 3.10
C LEU A 118 -21.13 -0.25 2.23
N GLN A 119 -19.99 0.39 1.97
CA GLN A 119 -18.92 -0.18 1.13
C GLN A 119 -17.78 -0.82 1.94
N GLY A 120 -17.92 -0.83 3.28
CA GLY A 120 -16.91 -1.29 4.21
C GLY A 120 -15.92 -0.19 4.59
N GLN A 121 -15.71 -0.05 5.90
CA GLN A 121 -14.70 0.85 6.46
C GLN A 121 -13.31 0.23 6.32
N LYS A 122 -12.31 1.08 6.07
CA LYS A 122 -10.90 0.71 6.03
C LYS A 122 -10.16 1.63 6.99
N MET A 123 -9.28 1.05 7.81
CA MET A 123 -8.33 1.85 8.58
C MET A 123 -7.13 2.14 7.68
N GLN A 124 -6.82 3.41 7.46
CA GLN A 124 -5.71 3.87 6.66
C GLN A 124 -4.61 4.44 7.56
N ILE A 125 -3.38 4.01 7.33
CA ILE A 125 -2.16 4.65 7.82
C ILE A 125 -1.43 5.23 6.60
N MET A 126 -1.05 6.50 6.66
CA MET A 126 -0.32 7.20 5.61
C MET A 126 1.02 7.71 6.14
N PHE A 127 2.09 7.41 5.41
CA PHE A 127 3.46 7.83 5.73
C PHE A 127 3.86 9.00 4.84
N GLU A 128 3.81 10.22 5.40
CA GLU A 128 4.19 11.44 4.66
C GLU A 128 5.70 11.53 4.44
N GLU A 129 6.48 11.18 5.47
CA GLU A 129 7.94 11.14 5.49
C GLU A 129 8.40 9.82 6.15
N ASN A 130 9.62 9.37 5.86
CA ASN A 130 10.22 8.12 6.36
C ASN A 130 9.35 6.87 6.08
N GLN A 131 9.17 6.56 4.80
CA GLN A 131 8.37 5.41 4.37
C GLN A 131 9.05 4.09 4.77
N PRO A 132 8.41 3.23 5.58
CA PRO A 132 9.02 1.98 6.00
C PRO A 132 9.18 1.02 4.82
N VAL A 133 10.35 0.38 4.75
CA VAL A 133 10.65 -0.70 3.82
C VAL A 133 10.40 -2.03 4.50
N PHE A 134 9.49 -2.82 3.93
CA PHE A 134 9.17 -4.16 4.39
C PHE A 134 9.86 -5.19 3.52
N THR A 135 10.58 -6.10 4.15
CA THR A 135 11.07 -7.33 3.52
C THR A 135 10.38 -8.52 4.16
N PHE A 136 9.71 -9.32 3.33
CA PHE A 136 8.97 -10.50 3.77
C PHE A 136 9.71 -11.75 3.39
N SER A 137 10.18 -12.51 4.38
CA SER A 137 10.95 -13.72 4.13
C SER A 137 10.38 -14.91 4.89
N ARG A 138 10.71 -16.10 4.41
CA ARG A 138 10.52 -17.37 5.10
C ARG A 138 11.84 -18.13 5.06
N PRO A 139 12.29 -18.71 6.18
CA PRO A 139 13.51 -19.51 6.22
C PRO A 139 13.48 -20.65 5.20
N GLU A 140 14.62 -20.96 4.58
CA GLU A 140 14.71 -22.12 3.68
C GLU A 140 14.42 -23.44 4.43
N GLY A 141 13.67 -24.34 3.80
CA GLY A 141 13.29 -25.63 4.39
C GLY A 141 12.11 -25.60 5.37
N CYS A 142 11.45 -24.46 5.55
CA CYS A 142 10.27 -24.36 6.42
C CYS A 142 9.01 -24.98 5.77
N PRO A 143 8.05 -25.48 6.57
CA PRO A 143 6.75 -25.93 6.06
C PRO A 143 6.00 -24.82 5.31
N THR A 144 5.15 -25.19 4.36
CA THR A 144 4.32 -24.25 3.56
C THR A 144 3.50 -23.26 4.40
N TYR A 145 3.21 -23.60 5.66
CA TYR A 145 2.45 -22.80 6.62
C TYR A 145 3.31 -22.08 7.67
N ALA A 146 4.64 -22.12 7.55
CA ALA A 146 5.53 -21.41 8.47
C ALA A 146 5.23 -19.90 8.44
N PRO A 147 5.33 -19.23 9.61
CA PRO A 147 5.11 -17.79 9.69
C PRO A 147 6.17 -17.07 8.86
N TYR A 148 5.79 -15.90 8.32
CA TYR A 148 6.75 -15.01 7.69
C TYR A 148 7.55 -14.27 8.75
N GLU A 149 8.83 -14.05 8.45
CA GLU A 149 9.65 -13.05 9.10
C GLU A 149 9.47 -11.74 8.35
N VAL A 150 9.13 -10.69 9.08
CA VAL A 150 8.92 -9.34 8.55
C VAL A 150 10.04 -8.47 9.09
N LYS A 151 10.90 -8.00 8.20
CA LYS A 151 11.91 -6.98 8.53
C LYS A 151 11.39 -5.63 8.11
N ILE A 152 11.44 -4.65 9.02
CA ILE A 152 10.99 -3.28 8.80
C ILE A 152 12.20 -2.38 9.00
N VAL A 153 12.49 -1.54 8.01
CA VAL A 153 13.55 -0.53 8.06
C VAL A 153 12.90 0.82 7.80
N ASP A 154 13.06 1.75 8.74
CA ASP A 154 12.55 3.12 8.67
C ASP A 154 13.49 4.05 7.88
#